data_AF-A0A7R9QN24-F1
#
_entry.id   AF-A0A7R9QN24-F1
#
_cell.length_a   1.000
_cell.length_b   1.000
_cell.length_c   1.000
_cell.angle_alpha   90.00
_cell.angle_beta   90.00
_cell.angle_gamma   90.00
#
_symmetry.space_group_name_H-M   'P 1'
#
loop_
_entity.id
_entity.type
_entity.pdbx_description
1 polymer ?
#
loop_
_entity_poly.entity_id
_entity_poly.type
_entity_poly.pdbx_seq_one_letter_code
_entity_poly.pdbx_strand_id
1 'polypeptide(L)'
;MGAQVSRNDYEWVFTDEPHATRRALILAKYPQIKKLMKVDPHFKWTVLLMVLTQIVSFYLLRNTTSFWLLLVVAYCFGGVINHSLIAIFFS
;
A
#
# COMPACT_ATOMS: atom_id res chain seq x y z
N MET A 1 27.17 -3.77 -12.95
CA MET A 1 26.50 -2.65 -13.64
C MET A 1 25.68 -1.91 -12.59
N GLY A 2 26.27 -0.95 -11.89
CA GLY A 2 25.57 -0.06 -10.97
C GLY A 2 25.75 1.36 -11.49
N ALA A 3 24.65 2.05 -11.78
CA ALA A 3 24.72 3.44 -12.21
C ALA A 3 25.25 4.29 -11.05
N GLN A 4 26.33 5.04 -11.28
CA GLN A 4 26.84 6.02 -10.34
C GLN A 4 25.90 7.23 -10.43
N VAL A 5 24.97 7.34 -9.49
CA VAL A 5 23.97 8.41 -9.49
C VAL A 5 24.63 9.67 -8.93
N SER A 6 25.12 10.54 -9.82
CA SER A 6 25.44 11.92 -9.46
C SER A 6 24.14 12.62 -9.09
N ARG A 7 24.13 13.29 -7.93
CA ARG A 7 22.93 13.90 -7.35
C ARG A 7 22.44 15.14 -8.13
N ASN A 8 23.11 15.53 -9.22
CA ASN A 8 22.83 16.70 -10.05
C ASN A 8 22.61 16.37 -11.54
N ASP A 9 22.66 15.10 -11.95
CA ASP A 9 22.60 14.70 -13.37
C ASP A 9 21.16 14.32 -13.75
N TYR A 10 20.20 15.23 -13.52
CA TYR A 10 18.83 15.04 -13.97
C TYR A 10 18.62 15.80 -15.28
N GLU A 11 18.26 15.09 -16.34
CA GLU A 11 17.86 15.72 -17.60
C GLU A 11 16.32 15.75 -17.67
N TRP A 12 15.75 16.93 -17.96
CA TRP A 12 14.32 17.06 -18.18
C TRP A 12 14.00 16.62 -19.60
N VAL A 13 13.49 15.40 -19.74
CA VAL A 13 13.03 14.88 -21.03
C VAL A 13 11.53 15.15 -21.15
N PHE A 14 11.13 15.90 -22.17
CA PHE A 14 9.71 16.17 -22.49
C PHE A 14 9.00 15.00 -23.20
N THR A 15 9.66 13.85 -23.31
CA THR A 15 9.04 12.63 -23.83
C THR A 15 8.17 12.00 -22.76
N ASP A 16 6.98 11.54 -23.14
CA ASP A 16 6.12 10.77 -22.26
C ASP A 16 6.89 9.62 -21.58
N GLU A 17 6.45 9.28 -20.36
CA GLU A 17 7.07 8.26 -19.53
C GLU A 17 7.26 6.95 -20.33
N PRO A 18 8.51 6.51 -20.59
CA PRO A 18 8.77 5.37 -21.46
C PRO A 18 8.18 4.07 -20.89
N HIS A 19 7.87 4.05 -19.59
CA HIS A 19 7.19 2.95 -18.92
C HIS A 19 5.73 2.76 -19.36
N ALA A 20 4.97 3.83 -19.62
CA ALA A 20 3.59 3.72 -20.10
C ALA A 20 3.53 3.13 -21.51
N THR A 21 4.39 3.63 -22.41
CA THR A 21 4.52 3.11 -23.78
C THR A 21 4.94 1.64 -23.78
N ARG A 22 5.91 1.26 -22.95
CA ARG A 22 6.34 -0.15 -22.80
C ARG A 22 5.22 -1.03 -22.26
N ARG A 23 4.45 -0.57 -21.27
CA ARG A 23 3.29 -1.28 -20.73
C ARG A 23 2.25 -1.53 -21.81
N ALA A 24 1.93 -0.54 -22.63
CA ALA A 24 0.98 -0.69 -23.73
C ALA A 24 1.41 -1.74 -24.76
N LEU A 25 2.69 -1.72 -25.17
CA LEU A 25 3.25 -2.68 -26.12
C LEU A 25 3.26 -4.12 -25.55
N ILE A 26 3.59 -4.28 -24.26
CA ILE A 26 3.57 -5.60 -23.60
C ILE A 26 2.14 -6.14 -23.48
N LEU A 27 1.17 -5.29 -23.11
CA LEU A 27 -0.24 -5.68 -23.03
C LEU A 27 -0.83 -6.03 -24.40
N ALA A 28 -0.40 -5.37 -25.48
CA ALA A 28 -0.79 -5.70 -26.84
C ALA A 28 -0.21 -7.05 -27.30
N LYS A 29 1.04 -7.35 -26.92
CA LYS A 29 1.71 -8.61 -27.27
C LYS A 29 1.22 -9.81 -26.45
N TYR A 30 0.79 -9.59 -25.20
CA TYR A 30 0.38 -10.64 -24.27
C TYR A 30 -0.96 -10.32 -23.59
N PRO A 31 -2.10 -10.47 -24.28
CA PRO A 31 -3.42 -10.17 -23.73
C PRO A 31 -3.80 -11.07 -22.53
N GLN A 32 -3.14 -12.23 -22.37
CA GLN A 32 -3.29 -13.10 -21.21
C GLN A 32 -2.91 -12.42 -19.88
N ILE A 33 -1.99 -11.45 -19.92
CA ILE A 33 -1.55 -10.70 -18.72
C ILE A 33 -2.69 -9.81 -18.23
N LYS A 34 -3.47 -9.24 -19.15
CA LYS A 34 -4.65 -8.42 -18.81
C LYS A 34 -5.72 -9.23 -18.09
N LYS A 35 -5.82 -10.54 -18.36
CA LYS A 35 -6.74 -11.45 -17.66
C LYS A 35 -6.33 -11.73 -16.21
N LEU A 36 -5.05 -11.55 -15.89
CA LEU A 36 -4.50 -11.73 -14.55
C LEU A 36 -4.60 -10.44 -13.70
N MET A 37 -4.76 -9.28 -14.34
CA MET A 37 -5.05 -7.98 -13.69
C MET A 37 -6.51 -7.92 -13.24
N LYS A 38 -6.89 -8.77 -12.28
CA LYS A 38 -8.20 -8.74 -11.65
C LYS A 38 -8.08 -8.28 -10.21
N VAL A 39 -9.11 -7.60 -9.73
CA VAL A 39 -9.24 -7.26 -8.32
C VAL A 39 -9.41 -8.55 -7.52
N ASP A 40 -8.61 -8.73 -6.48
CA ASP A 40 -8.72 -9.88 -5.61
C ASP A 40 -9.98 -9.75 -4.72
N PRO A 41 -10.95 -10.68 -4.79
CA PRO A 41 -12.17 -10.62 -4.00
C PRO A 41 -11.95 -10.84 -2.49
N HIS A 42 -10.78 -11.30 -2.06
CA HIS A 42 -10.44 -11.47 -0.65
C HIS A 42 -10.14 -10.15 0.06
N PHE A 43 -9.83 -9.07 -0.68
CA PHE A 43 -9.50 -7.77 -0.10
C PHE A 43 -10.58 -7.22 0.84
N LYS A 44 -11.86 -7.39 0.49
CA LYS A 44 -12.99 -6.92 1.33
C LYS A 44 -12.97 -7.56 2.72
N TRP A 45 -12.57 -8.83 2.81
CA TRP A 45 -12.50 -9.56 4.08
C TRP A 45 -11.30 -9.13 4.91
N THR A 46 -10.15 -8.90 4.26
CA THR A 46 -8.94 -8.37 4.92
C THR A 46 -9.21 -7.00 5.52
N VAL A 47 -9.80 -6.07 4.76
CA VAL A 47 -10.16 -4.73 5.25
C VAL A 47 -11.15 -4.80 6.41
N LEU A 48 -12.18 -5.64 6.29
CA LEU A 48 -13.16 -5.83 7.37
C LEU A 48 -12.50 -6.35 8.65
N LEU A 49 -11.60 -7.33 8.55
CA LEU A 49 -10.87 -7.88 9.69
C LEU A 49 -9.98 -6.82 10.34
N MET A 50 -9.29 -5.99 9.56
CA MET A 50 -8.45 -4.91 10.08
C MET A 50 -9.27 -3.88 10.88
N VAL A 51 -10.43 -3.45 10.37
CA VAL A 51 -11.32 -2.51 11.08
C VAL A 51 -11.89 -3.15 12.35
N LEU A 52 -12.32 -4.41 12.29
CA LEU A 52 -12.78 -5.13 13.48
C LEU A 52 -11.69 -5.22 14.55
N THR A 53 -10.45 -5.42 14.15
CA THR A 53 -9.31 -5.50 15.08
C THR A 53 -9.06 -4.15 15.77
N GLN A 54 -9.26 -3.02 15.08
CA GLN A 54 -9.22 -1.68 15.69
C GLN A 54 -10.37 -1.46 16.69
N ILE A 55 -11.57 -1.94 16.40
CA ILE A 55 -12.72 -1.84 17.31
C ILE A 55 -12.49 -2.69 18.56
N VAL A 56 -11.98 -3.92 18.39
CA VAL A 56 -11.68 -4.84 19.50
C VAL A 56 -10.57 -4.28 20.38
N SER A 57 -9.49 -3.73 19.80
CA SER A 57 -8.42 -3.13 20.60
C SER A 57 -8.94 -1.94 21.41
N PHE A 58 -9.81 -1.11 20.85
CA PHE A 58 -10.47 -0.02 21.57
C PHE A 58 -11.35 -0.51 22.73
N TYR A 59 -12.10 -1.60 22.53
CA TYR A 59 -12.91 -2.22 23.57
C TYR A 59 -12.07 -2.79 24.72
N LEU A 60 -10.97 -3.47 24.41
CA LEU A 60 -10.06 -4.05 25.41
C LEU A 60 -9.34 -2.97 26.24
N LEU A 61 -9.02 -1.83 25.62
CA LEU A 61 -8.36 -0.70 26.28
C LEU A 61 -9.29 0.14 27.16
N ARG A 62 -10.62 -0.05 27.07
CA ARG A 62 -11.62 0.71 27.84
C ARG A 62 -11.33 0.82 29.33
N ASN A 63 -10.85 -0.27 29.95
CA ASN A 63 -10.61 -0.33 31.39
C ASN A 63 -9.16 0.00 31.77
N THR A 64 -8.31 0.36 30.80
CA THR A 64 -6.88 0.62 31.03
C THR A 64 -6.62 2.11 31.17
N THR A 65 -6.21 2.55 32.37
CA THR A 65 -5.87 3.96 32.67
C THR A 65 -4.42 4.32 32.32
N SER A 66 -3.61 3.35 31.88
CA SER A 66 -2.18 3.56 31.59
C SER A 66 -1.99 4.25 30.23
N PHE A 67 -1.62 5.53 30.28
CA PHE A 67 -1.35 6.38 29.11
C PHE A 67 -0.26 5.81 28.19
N TRP A 68 0.80 5.20 28.75
CA TRP A 68 1.88 4.60 27.96
C TRP A 68 1.43 3.38 27.16
N LEU A 69 0.57 2.55 27.74
CA LEU A 69 0.01 1.39 27.06
C LEU A 69 -0.93 1.82 25.93
N LEU A 70 -1.73 2.86 26.15
CA LEU A 70 -2.56 3.47 25.10
C LEU A 70 -1.70 4.03 23.96
N LEU A 71 -0.60 4.72 24.26
CA LEU A 71 0.30 5.29 23.26
C LEU A 71 0.96 4.21 22.39
N VAL A 72 1.48 3.15 23.02
CA VAL A 72 2.14 2.04 22.29
C VAL A 72 1.13 1.30 21.41
N VAL A 73 -0.06 1.01 21.93
CA VAL A 73 -1.09 0.31 21.14
C VAL A 73 -1.62 1.20 20.01
N ALA A 74 -1.84 2.50 20.27
CA ALA A 74 -2.24 3.45 19.23
C ALA A 74 -1.17 3.59 18.14
N TYR A 75 0.11 3.60 18.50
CA TYR A 75 1.20 3.72 17.54
C TYR A 75 1.38 2.43 16.72
N CYS A 76 1.42 1.27 17.39
CA CYS A 76 1.61 -0.02 16.71
C CYS A 76 0.39 -0.43 15.89
N PHE A 77 -0.80 -0.46 16.49
CA PHE A 77 -2.01 -0.88 15.77
C PHE A 77 -2.54 0.22 14.86
N GLY A 78 -2.57 1.47 15.33
CA GLY A 78 -3.01 2.59 14.50
C GLY A 78 -2.07 2.79 13.31
N GLY A 79 -0.77 2.90 13.55
CA GLY A 79 0.23 3.12 12.49
C GLY A 79 0.28 1.99 11.47
N VAL A 80 0.37 0.73 11.91
CA VAL A 80 0.48 -0.42 11.00
C VAL A 80 -0.79 -0.62 10.18
N ILE A 81 -1.97 -0.48 10.80
CA ILE A 81 -3.23 -0.66 10.09
C ILE A 81 -3.47 0.49 9.12
N ASN A 82 -3.20 1.75 9.49
CA ASN A 82 -3.37 2.88 8.55
C ASN A 82 -2.42 2.76 7.35
N HIS A 83 -1.17 2.40 7.59
CA HIS A 83 -0.19 2.25 6.51
C HIS A 83 -0.57 1.10 5.56
N SER A 84 -1.14 0.02 6.10
CA SER A 84 -1.65 -1.11 5.31
C SER A 84 -2.93 -0.76 4.55
N LEU A 85 -3.83 0.05 5.12
CA LEU A 85 -5.04 0.52 4.43
C LEU A 85 -4.72 1.44 3.25
N ILE A 86 -3.73 2.33 3.40
CA ILE A 86 -3.20 3.12 2.28
C ILE A 86 -2.69 2.20 1.17
N ALA A 87 -1.87 1.21 1.51
CA ALA A 87 -1.35 0.27 0.51
C ALA A 87 -2.46 -0.51 -0.21
N ILE A 88 -3.56 -0.85 0.48
CA ILE A 88 -4.72 -1.52 -0.11
C ILE A 88 -5.56 -0.57 -0.97
N PHE A 89 -5.72 0.69 -0.58
CA PHE A 89 -6.49 1.68 -1.34
C PHE A 89 -5.83 2.08 -2.67
N PHE A 90 -4.49 2.05 -2.73
CA PHE A 90 -3.72 2.38 -3.93
C PHE A 90 -3.36 1.16 -4.80
N SER A 91 -3.79 -0.05 -4.42
CA SER A 91 -3.58 -1.29 -5.19
C SER A 91 -4.73 -1.58 -6.15
#